data_AF-I0K6U0-F1
#
_entry.id   AF-I0K6U0-F1
#
_cell.length_a   1.000
_cell.length_b   1.000
_cell.length_c   1.000
_cell.angle_alpha   90.00
_cell.angle_beta   90.00
_cell.angle_gamma   90.00
#
_symmetry.space_group_name_H-M   'P 1'
#
loop_
_entity.id
_entity.type
_entity.pdbx_description
1 polymer ?
#
loop_
_entity_poly.entity_id
_entity_poly.type
_entity_poly.pdbx_seq_one_letter_code
_entity_poly.pdbx_strand_id
1 'polypeptide(L)'
;MKGKLTSEQRAAIKAERINGESLSSLADRYQVSIQTILRVAGSLTPKSEEAKRIRYSADTKRQAVELYLSGVDGPAVAKHYGMSVTTLYSILRKSGQVRSRSLSEELQQQIIASHKQGLTPSRIGKRLNICPTVAAKYIDEAGLVRASATRNERDAAIIDEYLNGGTTTSLGRKYGIHERSVFHILRREKVPIRPQKRIDSETKHKILTDYESGLSTVKLAEKYDTSAKTIGKVVRALGGEVRSRFVDEEAKEKAVAAYLNGDITTDSAHLYGLSGPTLIEALRARGHKTRDRCQYDKLPTESMISDYRAGMTLTQIAEKNNTLMHLVYRALKNTGVFNEPENEQQIAAKKARFQEFGRKYSGPLSSQWQGGKTKLSALIRTSAQYRNWRLSVFKRDAFLCQHCGDATKRQDIEADHIYPFSRILSDYKIETLDEARNCAALWDLSNGRTLCKDCHKQTDTYLNGAKYYGRHMGDSQQKAL
;
A
#
# COMPACT_ATOMS: atom_id res chain seq x y z
N MET A 1 -22.21 1.68 -30.14
CA MET A 1 -23.35 2.58 -29.91
C MET A 1 -24.30 1.92 -28.90
N LYS A 2 -24.35 2.36 -27.64
CA LYS A 2 -25.43 1.94 -26.73
C LYS A 2 -26.53 3.00 -26.83
N GLY A 3 -27.58 2.70 -27.58
CA GLY A 3 -28.69 3.61 -27.83
C GLY A 3 -29.34 4.06 -26.52
N LYS A 4 -29.80 5.32 -26.48
CA LYS A 4 -30.62 5.81 -25.36
C LYS A 4 -31.95 5.04 -25.39
N LEU A 5 -32.38 4.50 -24.26
CA LEU A 5 -33.72 3.88 -24.12
C LEU A 5 -34.80 4.88 -24.54
N THR A 6 -35.71 4.45 -25.42
CA THR A 6 -36.87 5.23 -25.86
C THR A 6 -37.84 5.50 -24.72
N SER A 7 -38.75 6.46 -24.88
CA SER A 7 -39.81 6.75 -23.90
C SER A 7 -40.68 5.52 -23.61
N GLU A 8 -41.00 4.74 -24.65
CA GLU A 8 -41.79 3.51 -24.56
C GLU A 8 -41.06 2.42 -23.78
N GLN A 9 -39.77 2.18 -24.09
CA GLN A 9 -38.96 1.21 -23.34
C GLN A 9 -38.84 1.58 -21.86
N ARG A 10 -38.76 2.88 -21.54
CA ARG A 10 -38.74 3.33 -20.15
C ARG A 10 -40.07 3.09 -19.43
N ALA A 11 -41.20 3.23 -20.13
CA ALA A 11 -42.52 2.95 -19.58
C ALA A 11 -42.71 1.43 -19.35
N ALA A 12 -42.29 0.60 -20.31
CA ALA A 12 -42.31 -0.85 -20.21
C ALA A 12 -41.47 -1.37 -19.03
N ILE A 13 -40.23 -0.88 -18.90
CA ILE A 13 -39.34 -1.21 -17.76
C ILE A 13 -40.01 -0.89 -16.41
N LYS A 14 -40.74 0.23 -16.31
CA LYS A 14 -41.46 0.59 -15.07
C LYS A 14 -42.64 -0.35 -14.81
N ALA A 15 -43.42 -0.69 -15.83
CA ALA A 15 -44.56 -1.59 -15.71
C ALA A 15 -44.13 -3.02 -15.34
N GLU A 16 -43.12 -3.56 -16.03
CA GLU A 16 -42.55 -4.88 -15.75
C GLU A 16 -41.93 -4.93 -14.35
N ARG A 17 -41.28 -3.84 -13.90
CA ARG A 17 -40.76 -3.74 -12.55
C ARG A 17 -41.86 -3.77 -11.48
N ILE A 18 -42.99 -3.13 -11.74
CA ILE A 18 -44.18 -3.16 -10.86
C ILE A 18 -44.77 -4.58 -10.79
N ASN A 19 -44.73 -5.31 -11.91
CA ASN A 19 -45.20 -6.69 -12.04
C ASN A 19 -44.23 -7.75 -11.47
N GLY A 20 -43.08 -7.35 -10.93
CA GLY A 20 -42.19 -8.25 -10.18
C GLY A 20 -40.92 -8.71 -10.89
N GLU A 21 -40.65 -8.23 -12.10
CA GLU A 21 -39.41 -8.58 -12.81
C GLU A 21 -38.15 -8.07 -12.09
N SER A 22 -37.09 -8.87 -12.15
CA SER A 22 -35.81 -8.57 -11.49
C SER A 22 -34.98 -7.56 -12.29
N LEU A 23 -34.15 -6.76 -11.58
CA LEU A 23 -33.30 -5.76 -12.22
C LEU A 23 -32.29 -6.38 -13.19
N SER A 24 -31.83 -7.61 -12.93
CA SER A 24 -30.96 -8.39 -13.81
C SER A 24 -31.69 -8.84 -15.07
N SER A 25 -32.89 -9.43 -14.94
CA SER A 25 -33.74 -9.84 -16.07
C SER A 25 -34.02 -8.67 -17.03
N LEU A 26 -34.36 -7.51 -16.48
CA LEU A 26 -34.57 -6.27 -17.26
C LEU A 26 -33.29 -5.74 -17.90
N ALA A 27 -32.15 -5.82 -17.22
CA ALA A 27 -30.87 -5.36 -17.77
C ALA A 27 -30.46 -6.20 -18.99
N ASP A 28 -30.65 -7.51 -18.92
CA ASP A 28 -30.32 -8.45 -19.99
C ASP A 28 -31.28 -8.29 -21.19
N ARG A 29 -32.59 -8.22 -20.92
CA ARG A 29 -33.64 -8.06 -21.95
C ARG A 29 -33.44 -6.80 -22.79
N TYR A 30 -33.11 -5.68 -22.13
CA TYR A 30 -32.92 -4.38 -22.80
C TYR A 30 -31.46 -4.10 -23.15
N GLN A 31 -30.54 -5.06 -22.93
CA GLN A 31 -29.09 -4.95 -23.18
C GLN A 31 -28.44 -3.66 -22.59
N VAL A 32 -28.91 -3.25 -21.42
CA VAL A 32 -28.43 -2.06 -20.70
C VAL A 32 -27.87 -2.45 -19.34
N SER A 33 -27.07 -1.56 -18.75
CA SER A 33 -26.57 -1.81 -17.40
C SER A 33 -27.70 -1.82 -16.37
N ILE A 34 -27.54 -2.61 -15.30
CA ILE A 34 -28.42 -2.59 -14.12
C ILE A 34 -28.59 -1.16 -13.57
N GLN A 35 -27.54 -0.34 -13.62
CA GLN A 35 -27.58 1.08 -13.20
C GLN A 35 -28.47 1.94 -14.10
N THR A 36 -28.57 1.62 -15.39
CA THR A 36 -29.50 2.28 -16.32
C THR A 36 -30.95 1.94 -15.97
N ILE A 37 -31.23 0.66 -15.69
CA ILE A 37 -32.56 0.22 -15.24
C ILE A 37 -32.93 0.91 -13.92
N LEU A 38 -32.01 0.96 -12.94
CA LEU A 38 -32.22 1.65 -11.66
C LEU A 38 -32.55 3.14 -11.84
N ARG A 39 -31.88 3.83 -12.77
CA ARG A 39 -32.18 5.24 -13.06
C ARG A 39 -33.57 5.45 -13.65
N VAL A 40 -34.08 4.47 -14.41
CA VAL A 40 -35.39 4.52 -15.06
C VAL A 40 -36.52 4.10 -14.10
N ALA A 41 -36.31 3.02 -13.35
CA ALA A 41 -37.30 2.48 -12.41
C ALA A 41 -37.33 3.22 -11.05
N GLY A 42 -36.25 3.90 -10.66
CA GLY A 42 -36.18 4.64 -9.40
C GLY A 42 -36.40 3.74 -8.17
N SER A 43 -37.27 4.17 -7.25
CA SER A 43 -37.65 3.44 -6.04
C SER A 43 -38.85 2.51 -6.22
N LEU A 44 -39.26 2.21 -7.46
CA LEU A 44 -40.37 1.29 -7.73
C LEU A 44 -40.00 -0.12 -7.27
N THR A 45 -40.67 -0.57 -6.21
CA THR A 45 -40.65 -1.96 -5.74
C THR A 45 -41.82 -2.72 -6.37
N PRO A 46 -41.68 -4.02 -6.65
CA PRO A 46 -42.80 -4.87 -7.04
C PRO A 46 -43.99 -4.63 -6.10
N LYS A 47 -45.22 -4.63 -6.64
CA LYS A 47 -46.40 -4.81 -5.79
C LYS A 47 -46.23 -6.18 -5.12
N SER A 48 -45.81 -6.21 -3.86
CA SER A 48 -45.89 -7.45 -3.11
C SER A 48 -47.39 -7.72 -2.89
N GLU A 49 -47.98 -8.61 -3.66
CA GLU A 49 -49.09 -9.39 -3.12
C GLU A 49 -48.60 -9.99 -1.81
N GLU A 50 -49.38 -9.76 -0.75
CA GLU A 50 -49.08 -9.98 0.65
C GLU A 50 -47.70 -10.56 0.99
N ALA A 51 -46.77 -9.71 1.44
CA ALA A 51 -45.96 -10.14 2.57
C ALA A 51 -46.93 -10.37 3.73
N LYS A 52 -47.57 -11.56 3.79
CA LYS A 52 -48.45 -11.98 4.87
C LYS A 52 -47.71 -11.62 6.14
N ARG A 53 -48.20 -10.62 6.89
CA ARG A 53 -47.68 -10.32 8.22
C ARG A 53 -47.95 -11.57 9.04
N ILE A 54 -46.97 -12.46 9.14
CA ILE A 54 -47.06 -13.67 9.95
C ILE A 54 -47.36 -13.19 11.37
N ARG A 55 -48.60 -13.40 11.82
CA ARG A 55 -49.03 -13.05 13.17
C ARG A 55 -48.65 -14.22 14.06
N TYR A 56 -47.57 -14.07 14.81
CA TYR A 56 -47.17 -15.04 15.82
C TYR A 56 -48.16 -15.00 17.00
N SER A 57 -48.56 -16.18 17.49
CA SER A 57 -49.44 -16.30 18.66
C SER A 57 -48.77 -15.72 19.92
N ALA A 58 -49.57 -15.43 20.95
CA ALA A 58 -49.04 -14.93 22.22
C ALA A 58 -48.07 -15.93 22.86
N ASP A 59 -48.37 -17.24 22.77
CA ASP A 59 -47.54 -18.31 23.31
C ASP A 59 -46.21 -18.44 22.57
N THR A 60 -46.21 -18.37 21.24
CA THR A 60 -44.96 -18.41 20.45
C THR A 60 -44.06 -17.22 20.79
N LYS A 61 -44.64 -16.04 21.04
CA LYS A 61 -43.86 -14.87 21.47
C LYS A 61 -43.26 -15.08 22.87
N ARG A 62 -44.02 -15.70 23.79
CA ARG A 62 -43.56 -15.99 25.16
C ARG A 62 -42.42 -17.00 25.16
N GLN A 63 -42.58 -18.10 24.44
CA GLN A 63 -41.56 -19.14 24.28
C GLN A 63 -40.29 -18.61 23.61
N ALA A 64 -40.42 -17.73 22.61
CA ALA A 64 -39.25 -17.08 21.99
C ALA A 64 -38.48 -16.17 22.96
N VAL A 65 -39.18 -15.46 23.86
CA VAL A 65 -38.54 -14.66 24.92
C VAL A 65 -37.86 -15.56 25.94
N GLU A 66 -38.50 -16.65 26.36
CA GLU A 66 -37.95 -17.62 27.31
C GLU A 66 -36.69 -18.30 26.78
N LEU A 67 -36.70 -18.75 25.52
CA LEU A 67 -35.54 -19.34 24.86
C LEU A 67 -34.39 -18.34 24.67
N TYR A 68 -34.71 -17.06 24.45
CA TYR A 68 -33.71 -16.00 24.39
C TYR A 68 -33.10 -15.73 25.77
N LEU A 69 -33.91 -15.74 26.83
CA LEU A 69 -33.45 -15.54 28.20
C LEU A 69 -32.58 -16.71 28.70
N SER A 70 -32.85 -17.94 28.25
CA SER A 70 -32.08 -19.13 28.64
C SER A 70 -30.64 -19.18 28.15
N GLY A 71 -30.25 -18.35 27.17
CA GLY A 71 -28.87 -18.35 26.67
C GLY A 71 -28.73 -18.17 25.18
N VAL A 72 -29.73 -18.62 24.42
CA VAL A 72 -29.62 -18.81 22.97
C VAL A 72 -29.51 -17.48 22.23
N ASP A 73 -28.63 -17.43 21.22
CA ASP A 73 -28.41 -16.23 20.43
C ASP A 73 -29.66 -15.85 19.61
N GLY A 74 -29.94 -14.55 19.50
CA GLY A 74 -31.17 -14.03 18.89
C GLY A 74 -31.44 -14.53 17.46
N PRO A 75 -30.44 -14.57 16.55
CA PRO A 75 -30.60 -15.20 15.24
C PRO A 75 -30.99 -16.68 15.28
N ALA A 76 -30.48 -17.46 16.24
CA ALA A 76 -30.83 -18.87 16.38
C ALA A 76 -32.26 -19.05 16.90
N VAL A 77 -32.67 -18.24 17.89
CA VAL A 77 -34.07 -18.17 18.36
C VAL A 77 -35.01 -17.77 17.22
N ALA A 78 -34.64 -16.75 16.44
CA ALA A 78 -35.44 -16.30 15.31
C ALA A 78 -35.61 -17.40 14.26
N LYS A 79 -34.55 -18.14 13.96
CA LYS A 79 -34.59 -19.28 13.02
C LYS A 79 -35.47 -20.42 13.54
N HIS A 80 -35.38 -20.76 14.82
CA HIS A 80 -36.16 -21.85 15.43
C HIS A 80 -37.68 -21.62 15.31
N TYR A 81 -38.14 -20.38 15.48
CA TYR A 81 -39.57 -20.03 15.40
C TYR A 81 -40.00 -19.45 14.04
N GLY A 82 -39.15 -19.51 13.01
CA GLY A 82 -39.46 -18.94 11.69
C GLY A 82 -39.74 -17.43 11.72
N MET A 83 -39.10 -16.71 12.64
CA MET A 83 -39.18 -15.27 12.81
C MET A 83 -38.05 -14.55 12.07
N SER A 84 -38.31 -13.33 11.60
CA SER A 84 -37.20 -12.43 11.25
C SER A 84 -36.48 -11.99 12.53
N VAL A 85 -35.15 -11.83 12.43
CA VAL A 85 -34.33 -11.32 13.55
C VAL A 85 -34.87 -9.99 14.06
N THR A 86 -35.31 -9.11 13.16
CA THR A 86 -35.93 -7.83 13.48
C THR A 86 -37.25 -7.98 14.27
N THR A 87 -38.09 -8.95 13.90
CA THR A 87 -39.34 -9.25 14.59
C THR A 87 -39.08 -9.72 16.02
N LEU A 88 -38.13 -10.64 16.21
CA LEU A 88 -37.73 -11.12 17.53
C LEU A 88 -37.26 -9.97 18.42
N TYR A 89 -36.33 -9.13 17.95
CA TYR A 89 -35.85 -7.99 18.74
C TYR A 89 -36.89 -6.89 18.96
N SER A 90 -37.97 -6.84 18.16
CA SER A 90 -39.12 -5.99 18.45
C SER A 90 -39.99 -6.57 19.58
N ILE A 91 -40.15 -7.89 19.64
CA ILE A 91 -40.87 -8.59 20.72
C ILE A 91 -40.11 -8.40 22.04
N LEU A 92 -38.80 -8.65 22.04
CA LEU A 92 -37.92 -8.48 23.20
C LEU A 92 -37.92 -7.03 23.73
N ARG A 93 -37.95 -6.03 22.84
CA ARG A 93 -38.06 -4.62 23.23
C ARG A 93 -39.40 -4.29 23.89
N LYS A 94 -40.51 -4.84 23.38
CA LYS A 94 -41.84 -4.64 23.96
C LYS A 94 -42.02 -5.34 25.30
N SER A 95 -41.33 -6.45 25.53
CA SER A 95 -41.33 -7.15 26.82
C SER A 95 -40.29 -6.61 27.81
N GLY A 96 -39.43 -5.67 27.40
CA GLY A 96 -38.34 -5.14 28.22
C GLY A 96 -37.16 -6.10 28.44
N GLN A 97 -37.17 -7.27 27.81
CA GLN A 97 -36.21 -8.36 28.04
C GLN A 97 -35.06 -8.36 27.02
N VAL A 98 -34.55 -7.19 26.66
CA VAL A 98 -33.40 -7.08 25.74
C VAL A 98 -32.12 -7.21 26.55
N ARG A 99 -31.28 -8.22 26.24
CA ARG A 99 -29.93 -8.26 26.82
C ARG A 99 -29.18 -7.01 26.37
N SER A 100 -28.70 -6.22 27.33
CA SER A 100 -27.80 -5.11 27.00
C SER A 100 -26.52 -5.73 26.43
N ARG A 101 -26.18 -5.41 25.18
CA ARG A 101 -24.88 -5.74 24.59
C ARG A 101 -23.86 -4.71 25.07
N SER A 102 -23.72 -4.55 26.38
CA SER A 102 -22.62 -3.76 26.94
C SER A 102 -21.33 -4.51 26.65
N LEU A 103 -20.31 -3.81 26.15
CA LEU A 103 -18.97 -4.39 26.04
C LEU A 103 -18.45 -4.71 27.44
N SER A 104 -17.59 -5.72 27.56
CA SER A 104 -16.90 -6.00 28.83
C SER A 104 -16.14 -4.76 29.30
N GLU A 105 -16.09 -4.54 30.61
CA GLU A 105 -15.41 -3.39 31.21
C GLU A 105 -13.94 -3.32 30.77
N GLU A 106 -13.28 -4.46 30.66
CA GLU A 106 -11.91 -4.58 30.13
C GLU A 106 -11.78 -4.02 28.71
N LEU A 107 -12.72 -4.35 27.82
CA LEU A 107 -12.68 -3.89 26.43
C LEU A 107 -12.99 -2.40 26.33
N GLN A 108 -13.88 -1.88 27.18
CA GLN A 108 -14.14 -0.45 27.31
C GLN A 108 -12.87 0.30 27.75
N GLN A 109 -12.15 -0.21 28.75
CA GLN A 109 -10.88 0.35 29.20
C GLN A 109 -9.81 0.32 28.10
N GLN A 110 -9.74 -0.75 27.30
CA GLN A 110 -8.82 -0.85 26.16
C GLN A 110 -9.13 0.16 25.05
N ILE A 111 -10.41 0.45 24.78
CA ILE A 111 -10.84 1.51 23.85
C ILE A 111 -10.33 2.87 24.34
N ILE A 112 -10.56 3.17 25.61
CA ILE A 112 -10.17 4.45 26.24
C ILE A 112 -8.64 4.60 26.25
N ALA A 113 -7.89 3.57 26.67
CA ALA A 113 -6.43 3.56 26.66
C ALA A 113 -5.86 3.73 25.24
N SER A 114 -6.41 3.01 24.26
CA SER A 114 -5.99 3.14 22.86
C SER A 114 -6.25 4.55 22.31
N HIS A 115 -7.36 5.18 22.72
CA HIS A 115 -7.66 6.55 22.32
C HIS A 115 -6.72 7.58 22.96
N LYS A 116 -6.38 7.42 24.25
CA LYS A 116 -5.35 8.23 24.94
C LYS A 116 -3.97 8.11 24.28
N GLN A 117 -3.66 6.98 23.65
CA GLN A 117 -2.47 6.78 22.81
C GLN A 117 -2.56 7.46 21.43
N GLY A 118 -3.62 8.22 21.13
CA GLY A 118 -3.79 8.95 19.88
C GLY A 118 -4.39 8.14 18.72
N LEU A 119 -4.91 6.93 18.98
CA LEU A 119 -5.57 6.14 17.94
C LEU A 119 -6.98 6.69 17.64
N THR A 120 -7.33 6.72 16.36
CA THR A 120 -8.69 7.12 15.92
C THR A 120 -9.69 5.98 16.14
N PRO A 121 -10.99 6.25 16.31
CA PRO A 121 -12.01 5.22 16.49
C PRO A 121 -12.02 4.14 15.41
N SER A 122 -11.65 4.48 14.16
CA SER A 122 -11.50 3.52 13.07
C SER A 122 -10.31 2.57 13.27
N ARG A 123 -9.15 3.09 13.71
CA ARG A 123 -7.98 2.26 14.02
C ARG A 123 -8.20 1.39 15.26
N ILE A 124 -8.86 1.94 16.27
CA ILE A 124 -9.28 1.19 17.46
C ILE A 124 -10.23 0.05 17.06
N GLY A 125 -11.20 0.33 16.18
CA GLY A 125 -12.12 -0.67 15.65
C GLY A 125 -11.41 -1.84 14.97
N LYS A 126 -10.42 -1.55 14.12
CA LYS A 126 -9.60 -2.60 13.49
C LYS A 126 -8.75 -3.39 14.49
N ARG A 127 -8.16 -2.71 15.48
CA ARG A 127 -7.25 -3.31 16.45
C ARG A 127 -7.97 -4.23 17.44
N LEU A 128 -9.12 -3.78 17.95
CA LEU A 128 -9.90 -4.50 18.96
C LEU A 128 -11.02 -5.35 18.34
N ASN A 129 -11.08 -5.43 17.00
CA ASN A 129 -12.13 -6.11 16.25
C ASN A 129 -13.56 -5.69 16.65
N ILE A 130 -13.75 -4.38 16.82
CA ILE A 130 -15.02 -3.75 17.17
C ILE A 130 -15.47 -2.77 16.09
N CYS A 131 -16.78 -2.53 16.00
CA CYS A 131 -17.29 -1.54 15.06
C CYS A 131 -16.79 -0.14 15.46
N PRO A 132 -16.25 0.68 14.52
CA PRO A 132 -15.75 2.03 14.83
C PRO A 132 -16.76 2.95 15.51
N THR A 133 -18.06 2.77 15.25
CA THR A 133 -19.14 3.54 15.90
C THR A 133 -19.31 3.18 17.37
N VAL A 134 -19.07 1.92 17.73
CA VAL A 134 -19.08 1.45 19.12
C VAL A 134 -17.89 2.03 19.87
N ALA A 135 -16.69 1.99 19.27
CA ALA A 135 -15.51 2.64 19.84
C ALA A 135 -15.74 4.14 20.07
N ALA A 136 -16.36 4.82 19.10
CA ALA A 136 -16.67 6.24 19.19
C ALA A 136 -17.70 6.56 20.28
N LYS A 137 -18.68 5.68 20.52
CA LYS A 137 -19.68 5.82 21.59
C LYS A 137 -19.01 5.82 22.98
N TYR A 138 -18.16 4.84 23.26
CA TYR A 138 -17.50 4.73 24.57
C TYR A 138 -16.46 5.84 24.81
N ILE A 139 -15.85 6.38 23.75
CA ILE A 139 -14.98 7.55 23.83
C ILE A 139 -15.78 8.80 24.27
N ASP A 140 -17.00 8.97 23.75
CA ASP A 140 -17.89 10.09 24.13
C ASP A 140 -18.43 9.94 25.54
N GLU A 141 -18.86 8.73 25.92
CA GLU A 141 -19.33 8.43 27.28
C GLU A 141 -18.23 8.64 28.32
N ALA A 142 -16.96 8.46 27.93
CA ALA A 142 -15.79 8.79 28.75
C ALA A 142 -15.40 10.28 28.73
N GLY A 143 -16.14 11.14 28.01
CA GLY A 143 -15.89 12.59 27.94
C GLY A 143 -14.61 12.97 27.19
N LEU A 144 -14.03 12.07 26.38
CA LEU A 144 -12.78 12.33 25.67
C LEU A 144 -13.04 13.04 24.34
N VAL A 145 -12.26 14.11 24.11
CA VAL A 145 -12.37 14.91 22.90
C VAL A 145 -11.84 14.13 21.69
N ARG A 146 -12.73 13.84 20.74
CA ARG A 146 -12.35 13.22 19.47
C ARG A 146 -11.38 14.13 18.70
N ALA A 147 -10.48 13.53 17.92
CA ALA A 147 -9.60 14.23 16.98
C ALA A 147 -10.32 15.12 15.92
N SER A 148 -11.65 15.22 15.93
CA SER A 148 -12.35 16.27 15.19
C SER A 148 -12.16 17.66 15.80
N ALA A 149 -11.81 17.79 17.09
CA ALA A 149 -11.55 19.10 17.70
C ALA A 149 -10.25 19.73 17.18
N THR A 150 -9.18 18.95 17.02
CA THR A 150 -7.92 19.44 16.40
C THR A 150 -8.12 19.84 14.94
N ARG A 151 -9.07 19.18 14.24
CA ARG A 151 -9.51 19.59 12.91
C ARG A 151 -10.17 20.97 12.94
N ASN A 152 -10.94 21.30 13.97
CA ASN A 152 -11.59 22.61 14.09
C ASN A 152 -10.58 23.73 14.35
N GLU A 153 -9.55 23.50 15.17
CA GLU A 153 -8.47 24.48 15.41
C GLU A 153 -7.68 24.77 14.14
N ARG A 154 -7.27 23.72 13.41
CA ARG A 154 -6.57 23.89 12.13
C ARG A 154 -7.46 24.55 11.08
N ASP A 155 -8.73 24.14 10.99
CA ASP A 155 -9.67 24.70 10.04
C ASP A 155 -9.94 26.20 10.36
N ALA A 156 -9.95 26.59 11.65
CA ALA A 156 -10.04 27.99 12.07
C ALA A 156 -8.78 28.80 11.69
N ALA A 157 -7.58 28.26 11.89
CA ALA A 157 -6.33 28.90 11.47
C ALA A 157 -6.26 29.09 9.94
N ILE A 158 -6.75 28.11 9.16
CA ILE A 158 -6.86 28.21 7.71
C ILE A 158 -7.81 29.34 7.29
N ILE A 159 -8.91 29.54 8.02
CA ILE A 159 -9.88 30.60 7.73
C ILE A 159 -9.30 31.98 8.03
N ASP A 160 -8.65 32.15 9.18
CA ASP A 160 -8.01 33.42 9.56
C ASP A 160 -6.94 33.84 8.53
N GLU A 161 -6.05 32.91 8.15
CA GLU A 161 -5.05 33.19 7.11
C GLU A 161 -5.66 33.44 5.72
N TYR A 162 -6.80 32.83 5.42
CA TYR A 162 -7.52 33.09 4.18
C TYR A 162 -8.11 34.51 4.16
N LEU A 163 -8.67 34.97 5.28
CA LEU A 163 -9.18 36.33 5.46
C LEU A 163 -8.05 37.36 5.41
N ASN A 164 -6.87 37.01 5.94
CA ASN A 164 -5.63 37.80 5.85
C ASN A 164 -4.96 37.77 4.46
N GLY A 165 -5.61 37.17 3.45
CA GLY A 165 -5.19 37.26 2.05
C GLY A 165 -4.49 36.02 1.49
N GLY A 166 -4.20 35.00 2.29
CA GLY A 166 -3.53 33.77 1.84
C GLY A 166 -4.32 33.01 0.78
N THR A 167 -3.71 32.63 -0.35
CA THR A 167 -4.40 31.90 -1.42
C THR A 167 -4.70 30.45 -1.02
N THR A 168 -5.77 29.84 -1.55
CA THR A 168 -6.11 28.44 -1.26
C THR A 168 -4.98 27.45 -1.58
N THR A 169 -4.17 27.76 -2.59
CA THR A 169 -2.99 26.96 -2.97
C THR A 169 -1.83 27.16 -1.99
N SER A 170 -1.58 28.39 -1.52
CA SER A 170 -0.58 28.67 -0.49
C SER A 170 -0.94 27.98 0.84
N LEU A 171 -2.20 28.11 1.27
CA LEU A 171 -2.73 27.46 2.47
C LEU A 171 -2.67 25.93 2.34
N GLY A 172 -3.02 25.39 1.17
CA GLY A 172 -2.91 23.96 0.92
C GLY A 172 -1.49 23.43 1.13
N ARG A 173 -0.49 24.13 0.59
CA ARG A 173 0.92 23.77 0.80
C ARG A 173 1.35 23.90 2.26
N LYS A 174 1.00 25.00 2.92
CA LYS A 174 1.38 25.28 4.32
C LYS A 174 0.83 24.24 5.29
N TYR A 175 -0.43 23.85 5.12
CA TYR A 175 -1.13 22.93 6.02
C TYR A 175 -1.09 21.47 5.56
N GLY A 176 -0.37 21.16 4.48
CA GLY A 176 -0.26 19.80 3.93
C GLY A 176 -1.59 19.22 3.45
N ILE A 177 -2.51 20.06 2.98
CA ILE A 177 -3.84 19.67 2.50
C ILE A 177 -4.01 20.07 1.03
N HIS A 178 -4.79 19.30 0.29
CA HIS A 178 -5.10 19.65 -1.08
C HIS A 178 -5.90 20.97 -1.13
N GLU A 179 -5.64 21.85 -2.11
CA GLU A 179 -6.31 23.16 -2.25
C GLU A 179 -7.85 23.05 -2.28
N ARG A 180 -8.37 21.94 -2.82
CA ARG A 180 -9.80 21.62 -2.83
C ARG A 180 -10.36 21.36 -1.43
N SER A 181 -9.55 20.84 -0.51
CA SER A 181 -9.93 20.66 0.90
C SER A 181 -10.07 22.00 1.61
N VAL A 182 -9.20 22.97 1.33
CA VAL A 182 -9.32 24.36 1.83
C VAL A 182 -10.65 24.95 1.37
N PHE A 183 -11.01 24.77 0.09
CA PHE A 183 -12.30 25.22 -0.45
C PHE A 183 -13.49 24.58 0.27
N HIS A 184 -13.43 23.29 0.57
CA HIS A 184 -14.48 22.60 1.33
C HIS A 184 -14.61 23.13 2.76
N ILE A 185 -13.50 23.49 3.42
CA ILE A 185 -13.50 24.11 4.75
C ILE A 185 -14.20 25.48 4.69
N LEU A 186 -13.77 26.36 3.77
CA LEU A 186 -14.36 27.69 3.60
C LEU A 186 -15.86 27.63 3.31
N ARG A 187 -16.29 26.71 2.45
CA ARG A 187 -17.71 26.53 2.11
C ARG A 187 -18.53 25.98 3.27
N ARG A 188 -17.96 25.07 4.08
CA ARG A 188 -18.62 24.50 5.25
C ARG A 188 -18.88 25.57 6.31
N GLU A 189 -17.88 26.42 6.57
CA GLU A 189 -17.98 27.53 7.52
C GLU A 189 -18.62 28.80 6.95
N LYS A 190 -19.19 28.71 5.73
CA LYS A 190 -19.88 29.82 5.04
C LYS A 190 -19.03 31.09 4.86
N VAL A 191 -17.71 30.95 4.77
CA VAL A 191 -16.79 32.07 4.49
C VAL A 191 -16.94 32.49 3.02
N PRO A 192 -17.06 33.79 2.70
CA PRO A 192 -17.19 34.24 1.32
C PRO A 192 -15.96 33.88 0.51
N ILE A 193 -16.17 33.10 -0.55
CA ILE A 193 -15.10 32.69 -1.46
C ILE A 193 -14.77 33.87 -2.37
N ARG A 194 -13.51 34.31 -2.36
CA ARG A 194 -13.00 35.33 -3.28
C ARG A 194 -13.32 34.95 -4.73
N PRO A 195 -13.95 35.84 -5.51
CA PRO A 195 -14.31 35.55 -6.89
C PRO A 195 -13.04 35.31 -7.71
N GLN A 196 -13.10 34.39 -8.68
CA GLN A 196 -11.99 34.21 -9.61
C GLN A 196 -11.81 35.48 -10.46
N LYS A 197 -10.58 36.00 -10.56
CA LYS A 197 -10.22 37.11 -11.47
C LYS A 197 -10.60 36.69 -12.89
N ARG A 198 -11.72 37.21 -13.41
CA ARG A 198 -12.16 37.00 -14.78
C ARG A 198 -11.60 38.14 -15.62
N ILE A 199 -10.93 37.80 -16.71
CA ILE A 199 -10.57 38.79 -17.74
C ILE A 199 -11.88 39.27 -18.37
N ASP A 200 -12.08 40.58 -18.35
CA ASP A 200 -13.19 41.29 -18.97
C ASP A 200 -13.20 41.08 -20.48
N SER A 201 -14.37 41.33 -21.10
CA SER A 201 -14.54 41.12 -22.54
C SER A 201 -13.62 42.04 -23.35
N GLU A 202 -13.45 43.28 -22.92
CA GLU A 202 -12.66 44.28 -23.63
C GLU A 202 -11.17 43.92 -23.63
N THR A 203 -10.61 43.55 -22.47
CA THR A 203 -9.21 43.09 -22.38
C THR A 203 -8.98 41.81 -23.18
N LYS A 204 -9.96 40.92 -23.31
CA LYS A 204 -9.82 39.74 -24.20
C LYS A 204 -9.63 40.12 -25.65
N HIS A 205 -10.38 41.10 -26.15
CA HIS A 205 -10.23 41.60 -27.52
C HIS A 205 -8.90 42.33 -27.70
N LYS A 206 -8.48 43.14 -26.72
CA LYS A 206 -7.14 43.77 -26.71
C LYS A 206 -6.00 42.74 -26.76
N ILE A 207 -6.13 41.64 -26.00
CA ILE A 207 -5.18 40.51 -26.05
C ILE A 207 -5.13 39.89 -27.46
N LEU A 208 -6.28 39.75 -28.14
CA LEU A 208 -6.32 39.22 -29.50
C LEU A 208 -5.68 40.18 -30.50
N THR A 209 -6.01 41.48 -30.46
CA THR A 209 -5.43 42.50 -31.32
C THR A 209 -3.91 42.58 -31.16
N ASP A 210 -3.42 42.61 -29.91
CA ASP A 210 -1.98 42.60 -29.62
C ASP A 210 -1.31 41.29 -30.05
N TYR A 211 -2.03 40.16 -29.99
CA TYR A 211 -1.53 38.89 -30.47
C TYR A 211 -1.39 38.89 -31.99
N GLU A 212 -2.42 39.33 -32.71
CA GLU A 212 -2.44 39.48 -34.17
C GLU A 212 -1.35 40.44 -34.66
N SER A 213 -1.07 41.51 -33.91
CA SER A 213 0.01 42.45 -34.20
C SER A 213 1.43 41.88 -34.03
N GLY A 214 1.58 40.61 -33.61
CA GLY A 214 2.86 39.90 -33.60
C GLY A 214 3.44 39.63 -32.21
N LEU A 215 2.80 40.07 -31.12
CA LEU A 215 3.33 39.82 -29.79
C LEU A 215 3.23 38.32 -29.42
N SER A 216 4.28 37.81 -28.78
CA SER A 216 4.31 36.43 -28.31
C SER A 216 3.37 36.24 -27.11
N THR A 217 2.88 35.02 -26.93
CA THR A 217 2.03 34.68 -25.77
C THR A 217 2.73 34.91 -24.42
N VAL A 218 4.07 34.93 -24.40
CA VAL A 218 4.89 35.22 -23.21
C VAL A 218 4.94 36.73 -22.95
N LYS A 219 5.21 37.57 -23.96
CA LYS A 219 5.18 39.03 -23.80
C LYS A 219 3.79 39.55 -23.43
N LEU A 220 2.74 38.92 -23.95
CA LEU A 220 1.36 39.22 -23.55
C LEU A 220 1.06 38.79 -22.12
N ALA A 221 1.63 37.68 -21.67
CA ALA A 221 1.48 37.22 -20.29
C ALA A 221 2.05 38.24 -19.29
N GLU A 222 3.20 38.83 -19.62
CA GLU A 222 3.82 39.92 -18.84
C GLU A 222 2.99 41.20 -18.91
N LYS A 223 2.58 41.63 -20.12
CA LYS A 223 1.80 42.86 -20.33
C LYS A 223 0.47 42.87 -19.58
N TYR A 224 -0.20 41.72 -19.52
CA TYR A 224 -1.54 41.59 -18.93
C TYR A 224 -1.54 40.91 -17.55
N ASP A 225 -0.36 40.75 -16.92
CA ASP A 225 -0.19 40.10 -15.61
C ASP A 225 -0.98 38.79 -15.49
N THR A 226 -0.72 37.88 -16.44
CA THR A 226 -1.42 36.61 -16.55
C THR A 226 -0.47 35.51 -17.03
N SER A 227 -0.96 34.28 -17.17
CA SER A 227 -0.14 33.18 -17.69
C SER A 227 -0.22 33.07 -19.21
N ALA A 228 0.87 32.68 -19.87
CA ALA A 228 0.89 32.41 -21.31
C ALA A 228 -0.15 31.35 -21.73
N LYS A 229 -0.47 30.41 -20.82
CA LYS A 229 -1.53 29.42 -21.00
C LYS A 229 -2.93 30.06 -21.01
N THR A 230 -3.16 31.09 -20.19
CA THR A 230 -4.41 31.86 -20.17
C THR A 230 -4.56 32.67 -21.45
N ILE A 231 -3.51 33.37 -21.89
CA ILE A 231 -3.49 34.08 -23.18
C ILE A 231 -3.85 33.14 -24.33
N GLY A 232 -3.19 31.98 -24.42
CA GLY A 232 -3.49 31.00 -25.47
C GLY A 232 -4.90 30.41 -25.42
N LYS A 233 -5.59 30.42 -24.25
CA LYS A 233 -7.01 30.07 -24.15
C LYS A 233 -7.91 31.21 -24.62
N VAL A 234 -7.57 32.45 -24.31
CA VAL A 234 -8.31 33.64 -24.75
C VAL A 234 -8.29 33.76 -26.27
N VAL A 235 -7.12 33.62 -26.88
CA VAL A 235 -6.95 33.63 -28.35
C VAL A 235 -7.83 32.56 -29.01
N ARG A 236 -7.79 31.31 -28.53
CA ARG A 236 -8.66 30.23 -29.03
C ARG A 236 -10.14 30.49 -28.81
N ALA A 237 -10.52 31.07 -27.68
CA ALA A 237 -11.92 31.35 -27.36
C ALA A 237 -12.54 32.43 -28.25
N LEU A 238 -11.71 33.35 -28.76
CA LEU A 238 -12.11 34.38 -29.72
C LEU A 238 -11.88 33.98 -31.18
N GLY A 239 -11.50 32.72 -31.45
CA GLY A 239 -11.33 32.19 -32.81
C GLY A 239 -9.95 32.44 -33.44
N GLY A 240 -9.00 33.02 -32.72
CA GLY A 240 -7.62 33.18 -33.20
C GLY A 240 -6.84 31.87 -33.22
N GLU A 241 -6.05 31.66 -34.27
CA GLU A 241 -5.13 30.53 -34.36
C GLU A 241 -3.88 30.77 -33.51
N VAL A 242 -3.60 29.88 -32.56
CA VAL A 242 -2.39 30.00 -31.75
C VAL A 242 -1.20 29.57 -32.62
N ARG A 243 -0.36 30.54 -32.98
CA ARG A 243 0.94 30.35 -33.65
C ARG A 243 1.65 29.15 -33.03
N SER A 244 1.97 28.17 -33.88
CA SER A 244 2.78 27.02 -33.47
C SER A 244 4.16 27.51 -33.04
N ARG A 245 4.83 26.74 -32.18
CA ARG A 245 6.23 26.99 -31.85
C ARG A 245 7.02 26.88 -33.17
N PHE A 246 7.76 27.92 -33.54
CA PHE A 246 8.65 27.84 -34.70
C PHE A 246 9.67 26.73 -34.42
N VAL A 247 9.63 25.69 -35.24
CA VAL A 247 10.61 24.60 -35.22
C VAL A 247 11.31 24.67 -36.55
N ASP A 248 12.63 24.82 -36.51
CA ASP A 248 13.48 24.84 -37.70
C ASP A 248 13.27 23.57 -38.56
N GLU A 249 12.93 23.75 -39.83
CA GLU A 249 12.71 22.63 -40.76
C GLU A 249 14.01 21.89 -41.07
N GLU A 250 15.16 22.59 -41.08
CA GLU A 250 16.47 21.96 -41.29
C GLU A 250 16.78 20.97 -40.15
N ALA A 251 16.49 21.37 -38.90
CA ALA A 251 16.60 20.48 -37.74
C ALA A 251 15.66 19.26 -37.83
N LYS A 252 14.45 19.42 -38.38
CA LYS A 252 13.53 18.28 -38.62
C LYS A 252 14.06 17.33 -39.66
N GLU A 253 14.63 17.84 -40.76
CA GLU A 253 15.21 17.01 -41.82
C GLU A 253 16.39 16.19 -41.31
N LYS A 254 17.31 16.82 -40.57
CA LYS A 254 18.46 16.12 -39.97
C LYS A 254 18.02 15.08 -38.94
N ALA A 255 17.01 15.38 -38.12
CA ALA A 255 16.46 14.43 -37.16
C ALA A 255 15.75 13.24 -37.82
N VAL A 256 15.06 13.46 -38.94
CA VAL A 256 14.45 12.39 -39.74
C VAL A 256 15.54 11.52 -40.39
N ALA A 257 16.60 12.13 -40.94
CA ALA A 257 17.72 11.40 -41.52
C ALA A 257 18.45 10.53 -40.48
N ALA A 258 18.76 11.08 -39.30
CA ALA A 258 19.37 10.33 -38.20
C ALA A 258 18.50 9.13 -37.76
N TYR A 259 17.19 9.35 -37.65
CA TYR A 259 16.25 8.29 -37.35
C TYR A 259 16.26 7.20 -38.44
N LEU A 260 16.23 7.56 -39.73
CA LEU A 260 16.30 6.60 -40.83
C LEU A 260 17.61 5.80 -40.83
N ASN A 261 18.72 6.42 -40.42
CA ASN A 261 20.04 5.78 -40.31
C ASN A 261 20.18 4.77 -39.16
N GLY A 262 19.20 4.66 -38.27
CA GLY A 262 19.16 3.62 -37.23
C GLY A 262 18.92 4.12 -35.82
N ASP A 263 19.01 5.43 -35.60
CA ASP A 263 18.88 6.01 -34.26
C ASP A 263 17.44 5.91 -33.74
N ILE A 264 17.29 5.87 -32.41
CA ILE A 264 15.98 5.86 -31.77
C ILE A 264 15.32 7.24 -31.84
N THR A 265 13.99 7.28 -31.82
CA THR A 265 13.21 8.52 -31.99
C THR A 265 13.51 9.58 -30.92
N THR A 266 13.89 9.19 -29.71
CA THR A 266 14.26 10.13 -28.64
C THR A 266 15.62 10.77 -28.90
N ASP A 267 16.60 9.96 -29.27
CA ASP A 267 18.00 10.39 -29.40
C ASP A 267 18.18 11.19 -30.68
N SER A 268 17.54 10.75 -31.77
CA SER A 268 17.45 11.49 -33.03
C SER A 268 16.82 12.87 -32.84
N ALA A 269 15.79 12.97 -31.99
CA ALA A 269 15.13 14.25 -31.73
C ALA A 269 16.00 15.17 -30.86
N HIS A 270 16.59 14.64 -29.79
CA HIS A 270 17.44 15.42 -28.88
C HIS A 270 18.71 15.94 -29.54
N LEU A 271 19.31 15.18 -30.46
CA LEU A 271 20.51 15.58 -31.20
C LEU A 271 20.34 16.92 -31.92
N TYR A 272 19.11 17.23 -32.36
CA TYR A 272 18.78 18.46 -33.08
C TYR A 272 17.84 19.39 -32.30
N GLY A 273 17.77 19.24 -30.97
CA GLY A 273 16.99 20.13 -30.10
C GLY A 273 15.47 19.99 -30.23
N LEU A 274 15.00 18.87 -30.78
CA LEU A 274 13.58 18.56 -30.97
C LEU A 274 13.04 17.68 -29.85
N SER A 275 11.72 17.74 -29.65
CA SER A 275 11.04 16.75 -28.81
C SER A 275 10.72 15.49 -29.63
N GLY A 276 10.77 14.31 -29.01
CA GLY A 276 10.36 13.05 -29.66
C GLY A 276 8.99 13.11 -30.38
N PRO A 277 7.95 13.73 -29.79
CA PRO A 277 6.68 13.96 -30.48
C PRO A 277 6.80 14.82 -31.75
N THR A 278 7.64 15.85 -31.75
CA THR A 278 7.90 16.71 -32.93
C THR A 278 8.55 15.92 -34.06
N LEU A 279 9.49 15.02 -33.74
CA LEU A 279 10.08 14.13 -34.75
C LEU A 279 9.06 13.13 -35.30
N ILE A 280 8.18 12.57 -34.46
CA ILE A 280 7.13 11.65 -34.91
C ILE A 280 6.15 12.35 -35.86
N GLU A 281 5.79 13.60 -35.58
CA GLU A 281 4.99 14.43 -36.48
C GLU A 281 5.72 14.67 -37.82
N ALA A 282 7.00 15.03 -37.78
CA ALA A 282 7.83 15.23 -38.97
C ALA A 282 7.96 13.96 -39.83
N LEU A 283 8.10 12.79 -39.20
CA LEU A 283 8.12 11.48 -39.87
C LEU A 283 6.79 11.17 -40.55
N ARG A 284 5.66 11.38 -39.86
CA ARG A 284 4.31 11.14 -40.40
C ARG A 284 3.98 12.06 -41.56
N ALA A 285 4.35 13.35 -41.46
CA ALA A 285 4.16 14.33 -42.53
C ALA A 285 4.91 13.94 -43.81
N ARG A 286 6.05 13.26 -43.66
CA ARG A 286 6.89 12.75 -44.77
C ARG A 286 6.55 11.30 -45.18
N GLY A 287 5.44 10.75 -44.67
CA GLY A 287 4.98 9.40 -45.02
C GLY A 287 5.80 8.26 -44.41
N HIS A 288 6.75 8.54 -43.51
CA HIS A 288 7.51 7.51 -42.81
C HIS A 288 6.71 6.93 -41.64
N LYS A 289 6.67 5.60 -41.57
CA LYS A 289 6.14 4.91 -40.39
C LYS A 289 7.16 5.00 -39.26
N THR A 290 6.68 5.24 -38.05
CA THR A 290 7.48 5.01 -36.85
C THR A 290 7.77 3.52 -36.75
N ARG A 291 9.01 3.14 -36.41
CA ARG A 291 9.43 1.77 -36.15
C ARG A 291 8.43 1.22 -35.14
N ASP A 292 7.88 0.05 -35.46
CA ASP A 292 6.93 -0.59 -34.57
C ASP A 292 7.57 -0.71 -33.19
N ARG A 293 6.85 -0.29 -32.16
CA ARG A 293 7.21 -0.65 -30.79
C ARG A 293 7.34 -2.17 -30.78
N CYS A 294 8.50 -2.69 -30.40
CA CYS A 294 8.82 -4.12 -30.40
C CYS A 294 7.56 -4.96 -30.08
N GLN A 295 7.07 -5.69 -31.09
CA GLN A 295 5.87 -6.51 -30.97
C GLN A 295 6.27 -7.77 -30.19
N TYR A 296 5.89 -7.80 -28.91
CA TYR A 296 6.13 -8.92 -27.99
C TYR A 296 5.64 -10.26 -28.53
N ASP A 297 4.63 -10.25 -29.41
CA ASP A 297 4.02 -11.44 -30.02
C ASP A 297 4.97 -12.19 -30.98
N LYS A 298 6.14 -11.63 -31.30
CA LYS A 298 7.16 -12.25 -32.18
C LYS A 298 8.35 -12.87 -31.45
N LEU A 299 8.41 -12.79 -30.11
CA LEU A 299 9.50 -13.40 -29.35
C LEU A 299 9.30 -14.93 -29.26
N PRO A 300 10.38 -15.74 -29.39
CA PRO A 300 10.32 -17.20 -29.30
C PRO A 300 10.05 -17.65 -27.86
N THR A 301 8.80 -17.50 -27.43
CA THR A 301 8.38 -17.60 -26.03
C THR A 301 8.61 -19.01 -25.48
N GLU A 302 8.39 -20.06 -26.28
CA GLU A 302 8.66 -21.45 -25.89
C GLU A 302 10.16 -21.72 -25.65
N SER A 303 11.03 -21.19 -26.52
CA SER A 303 12.49 -21.30 -26.33
C SER A 303 12.92 -20.57 -25.07
N MET A 304 12.35 -19.39 -24.80
CA MET A 304 12.67 -18.61 -23.60
C MET A 304 12.20 -19.31 -22.31
N ILE A 305 11.06 -20.00 -22.34
CA ILE A 305 10.58 -20.81 -21.21
C ILE A 305 11.56 -21.94 -20.92
N SER A 306 12.03 -22.65 -21.97
CA SER A 306 13.03 -23.72 -21.82
C SER A 306 14.33 -23.20 -21.21
N ASP A 307 14.86 -22.09 -21.74
CA ASP A 307 16.08 -21.46 -21.23
C ASP A 307 15.92 -21.00 -19.77
N TYR A 308 14.76 -20.45 -19.41
CA TYR A 308 14.45 -20.05 -18.04
C TYR A 308 14.35 -21.25 -17.09
N ARG A 309 13.73 -22.35 -17.54
CA ARG A 309 13.65 -23.61 -16.77
C ARG A 309 15.02 -24.29 -16.64
N ALA A 310 15.93 -24.09 -17.59
CA ALA A 310 17.31 -24.53 -17.50
C ALA A 310 18.16 -23.69 -16.52
N GLY A 311 17.59 -22.64 -15.91
CA GLY A 311 18.26 -21.80 -14.91
C GLY A 311 18.98 -20.59 -15.49
N MET A 312 18.81 -20.25 -16.77
CA MET A 312 19.33 -19.00 -17.33
C MET A 312 18.66 -17.78 -16.70
N THR A 313 19.43 -16.72 -16.50
CA THR A 313 18.91 -15.43 -16.03
C THR A 313 18.17 -14.71 -17.14
N LEU A 314 17.23 -13.83 -16.77
CA LEU A 314 16.50 -13.00 -17.74
C LEU A 314 17.45 -12.15 -18.62
N THR A 315 18.60 -11.75 -18.08
CA THR A 315 19.64 -11.03 -18.82
C THR A 315 20.29 -11.92 -19.87
N GLN A 316 20.69 -13.15 -19.50
CA GLN A 316 21.28 -14.11 -20.44
C GLN A 316 20.30 -14.51 -21.54
N ILE A 317 19.03 -14.70 -21.20
CA ILE A 317 17.98 -14.97 -22.19
C ILE A 317 17.80 -13.77 -23.12
N ALA A 318 17.88 -12.54 -22.59
CA ALA A 318 17.79 -11.33 -23.38
C ALA A 318 18.98 -11.17 -24.35
N GLU A 319 20.20 -11.42 -23.87
CA GLU A 319 21.42 -11.42 -24.69
C GLU A 319 21.34 -12.48 -25.80
N LYS A 320 20.94 -13.72 -25.46
CA LYS A 320 20.76 -14.82 -26.41
C LYS A 320 19.76 -14.50 -27.52
N ASN A 321 18.71 -13.75 -27.18
CA ASN A 321 17.64 -13.37 -28.12
C ASN A 321 17.81 -11.95 -28.69
N ASN A 322 18.98 -11.31 -28.48
CA ASN A 322 19.28 -9.94 -28.89
C ASN A 322 18.14 -8.95 -28.60
N THR A 323 17.64 -9.00 -27.36
CA THR A 323 16.49 -8.23 -26.91
C THR A 323 16.75 -7.62 -25.54
N LEU A 324 15.80 -6.83 -25.04
CA LEU A 324 15.91 -6.19 -23.73
C LEU A 324 15.34 -7.11 -22.64
N MET A 325 16.02 -7.17 -21.49
CA MET A 325 15.61 -7.98 -20.33
C MET A 325 14.14 -7.76 -19.93
N HIS A 326 13.66 -6.51 -19.96
CA HIS A 326 12.28 -6.20 -19.59
C HIS A 326 11.24 -6.75 -20.59
N LEU A 327 11.64 -7.01 -21.84
CA LEU A 327 10.80 -7.62 -22.87
C LEU A 327 10.68 -9.13 -22.62
N VAL A 328 11.79 -9.80 -22.31
CA VAL A 328 11.82 -11.22 -21.87
C VAL A 328 10.97 -11.41 -20.62
N TYR A 329 11.15 -10.57 -19.60
CA TYR A 329 10.35 -10.62 -18.38
C TYR A 329 8.85 -10.54 -18.68
N ARG A 330 8.43 -9.61 -19.54
CA ARG A 330 7.02 -9.44 -19.87
C ARG A 330 6.46 -10.62 -20.66
N ALA A 331 7.23 -11.16 -21.61
CA ALA A 331 6.86 -12.34 -22.38
C ALA A 331 6.65 -13.55 -21.45
N LEU A 332 7.62 -13.87 -20.60
CA LEU A 332 7.54 -14.96 -19.62
C LEU A 332 6.46 -14.72 -18.54
N LYS A 333 6.19 -13.47 -18.17
CA LYS A 333 5.14 -13.16 -17.20
C LYS A 333 3.76 -13.51 -17.72
N ASN A 334 3.52 -13.28 -19.00
CA ASN A 334 2.23 -13.58 -19.64
C ASN A 334 1.98 -15.09 -19.75
N THR A 335 3.03 -15.91 -19.75
CA THR A 335 2.91 -17.38 -19.80
C THR A 335 2.65 -18.00 -18.44
N GLY A 336 2.83 -17.25 -17.35
CA GLY A 336 2.63 -17.74 -15.99
C GLY A 336 3.79 -18.58 -15.43
N VAL A 337 4.92 -18.70 -16.16
CA VAL A 337 6.07 -19.52 -15.73
C VAL A 337 6.65 -19.10 -14.37
N PHE A 338 6.47 -17.84 -13.96
CA PHE A 338 6.91 -17.36 -12.64
C PHE A 338 6.04 -17.84 -11.48
N ASN A 339 4.85 -18.36 -11.75
CA ASN A 339 3.96 -18.90 -10.71
C ASN A 339 4.23 -20.40 -10.46
N GLU A 340 5.00 -21.05 -11.33
CA GLU A 340 5.43 -22.43 -11.15
C GLU A 340 6.51 -22.51 -10.04
N PRO A 341 6.53 -23.58 -9.22
CA PRO A 341 7.59 -23.78 -8.24
C PRO A 341 8.96 -23.91 -8.95
N GLU A 342 10.01 -23.34 -8.35
CA GLU A 342 11.38 -23.42 -8.88
C GLU A 342 11.82 -24.90 -8.99
N ASN A 343 12.33 -25.31 -10.15
CA ASN A 343 12.83 -26.67 -10.36
C ASN A 343 14.26 -26.85 -9.79
N GLU A 344 14.75 -28.10 -9.75
CA GLU A 344 16.06 -28.42 -9.19
C GLU A 344 17.23 -27.70 -9.91
N GLN A 345 17.16 -27.58 -11.24
CA GLN A 345 18.17 -26.89 -12.04
C GLN A 345 18.23 -25.39 -11.72
N GLN A 346 17.07 -24.75 -11.56
CA GLN A 346 16.94 -23.36 -11.16
C GLN A 346 17.48 -23.15 -9.73
N ILE A 347 17.14 -24.04 -8.80
CA ILE A 347 17.64 -23.99 -7.42
C ILE A 347 19.17 -24.13 -7.39
N ALA A 348 19.72 -25.09 -8.14
CA ALA A 348 21.16 -25.32 -8.26
C ALA A 348 21.88 -24.11 -8.86
N ALA A 349 21.39 -23.57 -9.99
CA ALA A 349 21.95 -22.39 -10.64
C ALA A 349 21.94 -21.16 -9.72
N LYS A 350 20.83 -20.96 -9.00
CA LYS A 350 20.68 -19.88 -8.02
C LYS A 350 21.67 -20.04 -6.87
N LYS A 351 21.83 -21.25 -6.32
CA LYS A 351 22.80 -21.57 -5.26
C LYS A 351 24.24 -21.34 -5.71
N ALA A 352 24.61 -21.79 -6.90
CA ALA A 352 25.94 -21.56 -7.48
C ALA A 352 26.24 -20.06 -7.63
N ARG A 353 25.29 -19.29 -8.19
CA ARG A 353 25.42 -17.83 -8.31
C ARG A 353 25.59 -17.14 -6.96
N PHE A 354 24.82 -17.54 -5.94
CA PHE A 354 24.97 -16.99 -4.59
C PHE A 354 26.34 -17.30 -3.99
N GLN A 355 26.88 -18.49 -4.21
CA GLN A 355 28.23 -18.87 -3.77
C GLN A 355 29.30 -18.02 -4.47
N GLU A 356 29.19 -17.85 -5.80
CA GLU A 356 30.11 -17.02 -6.59
C GLU A 356 30.06 -15.55 -6.16
N PHE A 357 28.86 -14.98 -5.98
CA PHE A 357 28.69 -13.62 -5.47
C PHE A 357 29.33 -13.50 -4.08
N GLY A 358 29.09 -14.47 -3.18
CA GLY A 358 29.73 -14.51 -1.86
C GLY A 358 31.26 -14.43 -1.94
N ARG A 359 31.88 -15.16 -2.87
CA ARG A 359 33.34 -15.12 -3.10
C ARG A 359 33.81 -13.77 -3.62
N LYS A 360 33.08 -13.13 -4.53
CA LYS A 360 33.48 -11.84 -5.12
C LYS A 360 33.44 -10.67 -4.13
N TYR A 361 32.55 -10.70 -3.15
CA TYR A 361 32.35 -9.59 -2.20
C TYR A 361 32.89 -9.87 -0.79
N SER A 362 33.54 -11.02 -0.55
CA SER A 362 34.17 -11.33 0.74
C SER A 362 35.56 -11.96 0.58
N GLY A 363 36.41 -11.81 1.59
CA GLY A 363 37.77 -12.34 1.55
C GLY A 363 38.67 -11.64 0.52
N PRO A 364 39.82 -12.25 0.15
CA PRO A 364 40.85 -11.62 -0.68
C PRO A 364 40.42 -11.17 -2.08
N LEU A 365 39.33 -11.73 -2.60
CA LEU A 365 38.79 -11.40 -3.91
C LEU A 365 37.92 -10.14 -3.90
N SER A 366 37.54 -9.65 -2.72
CA SER A 366 36.78 -8.40 -2.59
C SER A 366 37.71 -7.19 -2.70
N SER A 367 37.31 -6.20 -3.50
CA SER A 367 38.05 -4.94 -3.64
C SER A 367 38.14 -4.13 -2.34
N GLN A 368 37.28 -4.44 -1.35
CA GLN A 368 37.28 -3.82 -0.03
C GLN A 368 38.08 -4.61 1.01
N TRP A 369 38.75 -5.71 0.63
CA TRP A 369 39.49 -6.53 1.57
C TRP A 369 40.76 -5.85 2.07
N GLN A 370 40.86 -5.69 3.39
CA GLN A 370 42.00 -5.05 4.05
C GLN A 370 42.82 -6.05 4.88
N GLY A 371 43.13 -7.22 4.33
CA GLY A 371 44.02 -8.19 5.00
C GLY A 371 43.39 -8.89 6.23
N GLY A 372 42.07 -9.08 6.27
CA GLY A 372 41.44 -9.87 7.33
C GLY A 372 41.30 -9.18 8.69
N LYS A 373 41.26 -7.84 8.76
CA LYS A 373 41.07 -7.05 10.00
C LYS A 373 39.85 -7.44 10.86
N THR A 374 38.85 -8.11 10.29
CA THR A 374 37.65 -8.54 11.02
C THR A 374 38.01 -9.63 12.03
N LYS A 375 37.79 -9.36 13.32
CA LYS A 375 38.03 -10.32 14.41
C LYS A 375 37.27 -11.63 14.18
N LEU A 376 37.89 -12.77 14.50
CA LEU A 376 37.28 -14.10 14.40
C LEU A 376 35.92 -14.19 15.12
N SER A 377 35.82 -13.61 16.31
CA SER A 377 34.57 -13.56 17.09
C SER A 377 33.43 -12.84 16.36
N ALA A 378 33.73 -11.79 15.60
CA ALA A 378 32.74 -11.10 14.79
C ALA A 378 32.33 -11.97 13.59
N LEU A 379 33.29 -12.62 12.93
CA LEU A 379 33.01 -13.54 11.82
C LEU A 379 32.08 -14.68 12.27
N ILE A 380 32.36 -15.32 13.41
CA ILE A 380 31.53 -16.40 13.97
C ILE A 380 30.12 -15.90 14.26
N ARG A 381 29.95 -14.73 14.90
CA ARG A 381 28.63 -14.17 15.22
C ARG A 381 27.82 -13.73 14.00
N THR A 382 28.48 -13.40 12.89
CA THR A 382 27.81 -13.10 11.61
C THR A 382 27.50 -14.34 10.78
N SER A 383 27.97 -15.52 11.19
CA SER A 383 27.78 -16.76 10.45
C SER A 383 26.32 -17.24 10.47
N ALA A 384 25.96 -18.05 9.46
CA ALA A 384 24.65 -18.69 9.40
C ALA A 384 24.41 -19.65 10.57
N GLN A 385 25.45 -20.36 11.04
CA GLN A 385 25.35 -21.30 12.14
C GLN A 385 25.04 -20.60 13.47
N TYR A 386 25.69 -19.47 13.76
CA TYR A 386 25.36 -18.66 14.93
C TYR A 386 23.93 -18.12 14.87
N ARG A 387 23.46 -17.69 13.69
CA ARG A 387 22.07 -17.27 13.50
C ARG A 387 21.08 -18.40 13.81
N ASN A 388 21.38 -19.62 13.34
CA ASN A 388 20.55 -20.79 13.58
C ASN A 388 20.54 -21.18 15.07
N TRP A 389 21.71 -21.26 15.70
CA TRP A 389 21.84 -21.53 17.13
C TRP A 389 21.07 -20.50 17.97
N ARG A 390 21.27 -19.20 17.71
CA ARG A 390 20.55 -18.11 18.39
C ARG A 390 19.04 -18.26 18.26
N LEU A 391 18.55 -18.56 17.06
CA LEU A 391 17.12 -18.77 16.82
C LEU A 391 16.59 -20.01 17.56
N SER A 392 17.37 -21.09 17.62
CA SER A 392 17.02 -22.30 18.36
C SER A 392 16.92 -22.04 19.86
N VAL A 393 17.86 -21.29 20.45
CA VAL A 393 17.80 -20.85 21.86
C VAL A 393 16.53 -20.04 22.12
N PHE A 394 16.24 -19.05 21.27
CA PHE A 394 15.04 -18.23 21.40
C PHE A 394 13.75 -19.04 21.27
N LYS A 395 13.69 -20.00 20.34
CA LYS A 395 12.52 -20.87 20.17
C LYS A 395 12.29 -21.76 21.39
N ARG A 396 13.36 -22.38 21.92
CA ARG A 396 13.31 -23.20 23.14
C ARG A 396 12.74 -22.39 24.31
N ASP A 397 13.19 -21.15 24.43
CA ASP A 397 12.84 -20.23 25.51
C ASP A 397 11.53 -19.46 25.27
N ALA A 398 10.75 -19.82 24.23
CA ALA A 398 9.53 -19.14 23.82
C ALA A 398 9.68 -17.61 23.62
N PHE A 399 10.89 -17.17 23.26
CA PHE A 399 11.31 -15.77 23.13
C PHE A 399 11.16 -14.97 24.43
N LEU A 400 11.23 -15.63 25.60
CA LEU A 400 11.13 -15.00 26.90
C LEU A 400 12.47 -15.02 27.63
N CYS A 401 12.75 -13.96 28.39
CA CYS A 401 13.91 -13.90 29.25
C CYS A 401 13.83 -14.98 30.33
N GLN A 402 14.84 -15.84 30.43
CA GLN A 402 14.89 -16.94 31.39
C GLN A 402 15.15 -16.50 32.85
N HIS A 403 15.46 -15.22 33.07
CA HIS A 403 15.62 -14.65 34.42
C HIS A 403 14.34 -14.00 34.94
N CYS A 404 13.73 -13.10 34.16
CA CYS A 404 12.55 -12.35 34.61
C CYS A 404 11.21 -12.83 34.04
N GLY A 405 11.20 -13.63 32.96
CA GLY A 405 9.97 -14.08 32.29
C GLY A 405 9.13 -12.98 31.63
N ASP A 406 9.58 -11.72 31.66
CA ASP A 406 8.78 -10.57 31.24
C ASP A 406 8.54 -10.54 29.71
N ALA A 407 7.27 -10.72 29.33
CA ALA A 407 6.83 -10.72 27.94
C ALA A 407 6.91 -9.34 27.26
N THR A 408 6.99 -8.24 28.03
CA THR A 408 7.13 -6.90 27.45
C THR A 408 8.52 -6.67 26.86
N LYS A 409 9.54 -7.41 27.33
CA LYS A 409 10.95 -7.29 26.89
C LYS A 409 11.31 -8.14 25.67
N ARG A 410 10.34 -8.82 25.04
CA ARG A 410 10.54 -9.71 23.87
C ARG A 410 11.29 -9.06 22.70
N GLN A 411 11.20 -7.75 22.55
CA GLN A 411 11.88 -7.01 21.47
C GLN A 411 13.35 -6.68 21.79
N ASP A 412 13.79 -6.90 23.03
CA ASP A 412 15.11 -6.54 23.53
C ASP A 412 15.80 -7.71 24.25
N ILE A 413 15.79 -8.88 23.60
CA ILE A 413 16.41 -10.13 24.06
C ILE A 413 17.69 -10.47 23.29
N GLU A 414 18.64 -11.04 24.02
CA GLU A 414 19.94 -11.50 23.56
C GLU A 414 20.12 -12.99 23.91
N ALA A 415 20.84 -13.71 23.05
CA ALA A 415 21.23 -15.09 23.35
C ALA A 415 22.59 -15.04 24.06
N ASP A 416 22.59 -15.40 25.33
CA ASP A 416 23.78 -15.48 26.17
C ASP A 416 24.28 -16.93 26.22
N HIS A 417 25.61 -17.07 26.24
CA HIS A 417 26.28 -18.34 26.48
C HIS A 417 26.58 -18.44 27.97
N ILE A 418 26.03 -19.46 28.64
CA ILE A 418 26.23 -19.68 30.08
C ILE A 418 27.73 -19.86 30.38
N TYR A 419 28.37 -20.77 29.65
CA TYR A 419 29.80 -20.86 29.52
C TYR A 419 30.29 -19.85 28.46
N PRO A 420 30.99 -18.77 28.84
CA PRO A 420 31.16 -17.62 27.97
C PRO A 420 31.76 -17.94 26.60
N PHE A 421 31.18 -17.36 25.56
CA PHE A 421 31.66 -17.46 24.17
C PHE A 421 33.18 -17.27 24.04
N SER A 422 33.75 -16.29 24.75
CA SER A 422 35.20 -16.02 24.70
C SER A 422 36.05 -17.12 25.34
N ARG A 423 35.53 -17.82 26.36
CA ARG A 423 36.22 -18.95 27.01
C ARG A 423 36.22 -20.17 26.11
N ILE A 424 35.09 -20.45 25.46
CA ILE A 424 35.02 -21.53 24.47
C ILE A 424 36.09 -21.35 23.39
N LEU A 425 36.26 -20.12 22.88
CA LEU A 425 37.32 -19.86 21.89
C LEU A 425 38.73 -20.10 22.46
N SER A 426 39.02 -19.70 23.70
CA SER A 426 40.35 -19.87 24.29
C SER A 426 40.66 -21.32 24.64
N ASP A 427 39.71 -22.04 25.22
CA ASP A 427 39.96 -23.36 25.81
C ASP A 427 40.04 -24.43 24.73
N TYR A 428 39.21 -24.30 23.69
CA TYR A 428 39.26 -25.14 22.50
C TYR A 428 40.25 -24.63 21.45
N LYS A 429 40.99 -23.55 21.74
CA LYS A 429 42.02 -22.96 20.87
C LYS A 429 41.54 -22.74 19.44
N ILE A 430 40.38 -22.10 19.30
CA ILE A 430 39.72 -21.88 18.02
C ILE A 430 40.33 -20.65 17.36
N GLU A 431 41.03 -20.84 16.25
CA GLU A 431 41.72 -19.79 15.50
C GLU A 431 41.07 -19.54 14.13
N THR A 432 40.31 -20.51 13.61
CA THR A 432 39.66 -20.41 12.30
C THR A 432 38.13 -20.51 12.37
N LEU A 433 37.47 -20.03 11.32
CA LEU A 433 36.01 -20.19 11.17
C LEU A 433 35.60 -21.65 11.02
N ASP A 434 36.44 -22.49 10.42
CA ASP A 434 36.13 -23.91 10.21
C ASP A 434 36.24 -24.71 11.51
N GLU A 435 37.23 -24.42 12.35
CA GLU A 435 37.30 -24.96 13.71
C GLU A 435 36.09 -24.54 14.55
N ALA A 436 35.68 -23.27 14.45
CA ALA A 436 34.48 -22.80 15.14
C ALA A 436 33.22 -23.54 14.69
N ARG A 437 33.07 -23.84 13.39
CA ARG A 437 31.92 -24.60 12.86
C ARG A 437 31.87 -26.02 13.42
N ASN A 438 33.02 -26.63 13.64
CA ASN A 438 33.16 -28.00 14.13
C ASN A 438 33.19 -28.12 15.66
N CYS A 439 33.27 -27.00 16.39
CA CYS A 439 33.25 -27.02 17.85
C CYS A 439 31.82 -27.17 18.39
N ALA A 440 31.45 -28.39 18.84
CA ALA A 440 30.14 -28.65 19.41
C ALA A 440 29.79 -27.75 20.61
N ALA A 441 30.77 -27.40 21.46
CA ALA A 441 30.55 -26.59 22.66
C ALA A 441 30.05 -25.16 22.35
N LEU A 442 30.40 -24.59 21.17
CA LEU A 442 29.86 -23.29 20.73
C LEU A 442 28.37 -23.34 20.40
N TRP A 443 27.89 -24.51 19.98
CA TRP A 443 26.56 -24.72 19.40
C TRP A 443 25.63 -25.54 20.28
N ASP A 444 26.08 -25.92 21.47
CA ASP A 444 25.25 -26.59 22.44
C ASP A 444 24.10 -25.67 22.86
N LEU A 445 22.88 -26.17 22.76
CA LEU A 445 21.69 -25.44 23.18
C LEU A 445 21.61 -25.37 24.70
N SER A 446 22.11 -26.40 25.42
CA SER A 446 22.10 -26.41 26.89
C SER A 446 22.90 -25.23 27.46
N ASN A 447 23.99 -24.88 26.77
CA ASN A 447 24.85 -23.74 27.07
C ASN A 447 24.27 -22.38 26.65
N GLY A 448 23.13 -22.35 25.94
CA GLY A 448 22.46 -21.11 25.54
C GLY A 448 21.32 -20.73 26.47
N ARG A 449 21.11 -19.44 26.71
CA ARG A 449 19.90 -18.90 27.36
C ARG A 449 19.48 -17.55 26.78
N THR A 450 18.18 -17.30 26.77
CA THR A 450 17.60 -16.02 26.34
C THR A 450 17.53 -15.07 27.53
N LEU A 451 18.17 -13.91 27.44
CA LEU A 451 18.12 -12.86 28.46
C LEU A 451 17.68 -11.53 27.85
N CYS A 452 16.87 -10.74 28.57
CA CYS A 452 16.71 -9.33 28.22
C CYS A 452 18.00 -8.57 28.55
N LYS A 453 18.24 -7.42 27.92
CA LYS A 453 19.46 -6.64 28.16
C LYS A 453 19.71 -6.29 29.62
N ASP A 454 18.67 -6.01 30.40
CA ASP A 454 18.81 -5.68 31.82
C ASP A 454 19.29 -6.88 32.64
N CYS A 455 18.69 -8.05 32.44
CA CYS A 455 19.11 -9.28 33.12
C CYS A 455 20.49 -9.74 32.62
N HIS A 456 20.79 -9.55 31.34
CA HIS A 456 22.09 -9.90 30.78
C HIS A 456 23.22 -9.06 31.41
N LYS A 457 22.98 -7.78 31.71
CA LYS A 457 23.95 -6.93 32.42
C LYS A 457 24.25 -7.38 33.84
N GLN A 458 23.35 -8.15 34.45
CA GLN A 458 23.47 -8.64 35.83
C GLN A 458 24.24 -9.97 35.91
N THR A 459 24.61 -10.58 34.78
CA THR A 459 25.37 -11.82 34.80
C THR A 459 26.84 -11.54 35.11
N ASP A 460 27.46 -12.44 35.87
CA ASP A 460 28.90 -12.40 36.18
C ASP A 460 29.79 -12.46 34.92
N THR A 461 29.20 -12.87 33.79
CA THR A 461 29.87 -13.02 32.50
C THR A 461 29.77 -11.77 31.63
N TYR A 462 29.02 -10.75 32.03
CA TYR A 462 28.78 -9.57 31.21
C TYR A 462 30.06 -8.74 30.98
N LEU A 463 30.28 -8.33 29.73
CA LEU A 463 31.46 -7.56 29.28
C LEU A 463 32.80 -8.18 29.72
N ASN A 464 33.49 -7.56 30.69
CA ASN A 464 34.79 -8.00 31.17
C ASN A 464 34.69 -9.12 32.22
N GLY A 465 33.49 -9.41 32.75
CA GLY A 465 33.28 -10.46 33.75
C GLY A 465 33.67 -11.86 33.24
N ALA A 466 33.46 -12.13 31.95
CA ALA A 466 33.91 -13.37 31.30
C ALA A 466 35.43 -13.65 31.41
N LYS A 467 36.27 -12.61 31.60
CA LYS A 467 37.72 -12.78 31.78
C LYS A 467 38.10 -13.38 33.14
N TYR A 468 37.22 -13.24 34.12
CA TYR A 468 37.39 -13.74 35.48
C TYR A 468 36.54 -14.97 35.79
N TYR A 469 35.69 -15.39 34.83
CA TYR A 469 34.90 -16.61 34.91
C TYR A 469 35.83 -17.79 35.24
N GLY A 470 35.58 -18.46 36.37
CA GLY A 470 36.37 -19.58 36.89
C GLY A 470 37.45 -19.24 37.95
N ARG A 471 37.75 -17.97 38.26
CA ARG A 471 38.74 -17.62 39.33
C ARG A 471 38.21 -17.72 40.77
N HIS A 472 36.90 -17.86 40.96
CA HIS A 472 36.25 -17.94 42.27
C HIS A 472 35.28 -19.13 42.42
N MET A 473 35.21 -20.04 41.44
CA MET A 473 34.40 -21.26 41.56
C MET A 473 35.30 -22.39 42.06
N GLY A 474 34.96 -22.97 43.21
CA GLY A 474 35.65 -24.14 43.74
C GLY A 474 35.53 -25.34 42.79
N ASP A 475 36.53 -26.23 42.82
CA ASP A 475 36.72 -27.40 41.94
C ASP A 475 35.48 -28.29 41.74
N SER A 476 34.49 -28.24 42.63
CA SER A 476 33.26 -29.02 42.55
C SER A 476 32.27 -28.55 41.48
N GLN A 477 32.31 -27.29 41.04
CA GLN A 477 31.40 -26.75 40.02
C GLN A 477 31.95 -26.83 38.59
N GLN A 478 33.25 -27.07 38.42
CA GLN A 478 33.88 -27.19 37.10
C GLN A 478 33.63 -28.53 36.40
N LYS A 479 33.24 -29.58 37.12
CA LYS A 479 33.05 -30.94 36.58
C LYS A 479 31.60 -31.31 36.23
N ALA A 480 30.65 -30.40 36.41
CA ALA A 480 29.21 -30.71 36.27
C ALA A 480 28.50 -29.99 35.11
N LEU A 481 29.24 -29.40 34.17
CA LEU A 481 28.69 -28.76 32.96
C LEU A 481 29.28 -29.37 31.70
#